data_AF-A0AAV1X3W5-F1
#
_entry.id   AF-A0AAV1X3W5-F1
#
_cell.length_a   1.000
_cell.length_b   1.000
_cell.length_c   1.000
_cell.angle_alpha   90.00
_cell.angle_beta   90.00
_cell.angle_gamma   90.00
#
_symmetry.space_group_name_H-M   'P 1'
#
loop_
_entity.id
_entity.type
_entity.pdbx_description
1 polymer ?
#
loop_
_entity_poly.entity_id
_entity_poly.type
_entity_poly.pdbx_seq_one_letter_code
_entity_poly.pdbx_strand_id
1 'polypeptide(L)'
;MTTSSNFYLMVTFMVVITLLVGNGDAYFQILKSPKKPTSSDAPSPLSNNCVSKLHPQFDCASKLHPNCGIEIYFAVFFGNGTISTNCCHNLVSDLGRSCHDSMTTYALNTFSKFKPQETEILKRKDEVWVNCSK
;
A
#
# COMPACT_ATOMS: atom_id res chain seq x y z
N MET A 1 -29.45 -35.54 -6.95
CA MET A 1 -28.11 -35.50 -7.58
C MET A 1 -27.59 -34.07 -7.52
N THR A 2 -26.97 -33.66 -6.41
CA THR A 2 -26.45 -32.27 -6.25
C THR A 2 -25.17 -32.20 -5.40
N THR A 3 -24.55 -33.36 -5.13
CA THR A 3 -23.35 -33.47 -4.29
C THR A 3 -22.06 -33.41 -5.10
N SER A 4 -22.09 -33.88 -6.35
CA SER A 4 -20.91 -33.91 -7.24
C SER A 4 -20.50 -32.52 -7.75
N SER A 5 -21.47 -31.64 -8.06
CA SER A 5 -21.21 -30.29 -8.57
C SER A 5 -20.53 -29.40 -7.53
N ASN A 6 -20.97 -29.48 -6.26
CA ASN A 6 -20.36 -28.74 -5.15
C ASN A 6 -18.95 -29.26 -4.81
N PHE A 7 -18.76 -30.58 -4.88
CA PHE A 7 -17.44 -31.19 -4.69
C PHE A 7 -16.46 -30.72 -5.77
N TYR A 8 -16.90 -30.67 -7.04
CA TYR A 8 -16.08 -30.19 -8.14
C TYR A 8 -15.67 -28.72 -7.95
N LEU A 9 -16.61 -27.87 -7.53
CA LEU A 9 -16.35 -26.47 -7.21
C LEU A 9 -15.30 -26.30 -6.10
N MET A 10 -15.42 -27.05 -5.01
CA MET A 10 -14.43 -27.00 -3.91
C MET A 10 -13.05 -27.47 -4.35
N VAL A 11 -12.98 -28.55 -5.14
CA VAL A 11 -11.71 -29.06 -5.69
C VAL A 11 -11.07 -28.04 -6.63
N THR A 12 -11.85 -27.40 -7.51
CA THR A 12 -11.31 -26.36 -8.40
C THR A 12 -10.79 -25.15 -7.62
N PHE A 13 -11.49 -24.74 -6.55
CA PHE A 13 -11.07 -23.61 -5.73
C PHE A 13 -9.75 -23.90 -4.99
N MET A 14 -9.61 -25.11 -4.44
CA MET A 14 -8.38 -25.53 -3.77
C MET A 14 -7.19 -25.60 -4.73
N VAL A 15 -7.39 -26.13 -5.95
CA VAL A 15 -6.34 -26.16 -6.98
C VAL A 15 -5.90 -24.74 -7.37
N VAL A 16 -6.84 -23.81 -7.54
CA VAL A 16 -6.51 -22.40 -7.84
C VAL A 16 -5.71 -21.77 -6.70
N ILE A 17 -6.11 -22.00 -5.43
CA ILE A 17 -5.37 -21.50 -4.27
C ILE A 17 -3.96 -22.11 -4.22
N THR A 18 -3.80 -23.43 -4.44
CA THR A 18 -2.48 -24.07 -4.44
C THR A 18 -1.58 -23.54 -5.56
N LEU A 19 -2.13 -23.25 -6.74
CA LEU A 19 -1.37 -22.64 -7.84
C LEU A 19 -0.95 -21.19 -7.53
N LEU A 20 -1.79 -20.44 -6.81
CA LEU A 20 -1.46 -19.09 -6.36
C LEU A 20 -0.41 -19.10 -5.23
N VAL A 21 -0.47 -20.08 -4.32
CA VAL A 21 0.51 -20.25 -3.22
C VAL A 21 1.84 -20.81 -3.72
N GLY A 22 1.86 -21.67 -4.74
CA GLY A 22 3.07 -22.24 -5.34
C GLY A 22 4.01 -21.20 -5.99
N ASN A 23 3.50 -20.01 -6.31
CA ASN A 23 4.29 -18.87 -6.75
C ASN A 23 4.75 -17.95 -5.59
N GLY A 24 4.31 -18.21 -4.36
CA GLY A 24 4.61 -17.40 -3.17
C GLY A 24 6.03 -17.57 -2.64
N ASP A 25 6.63 -18.75 -2.79
CA ASP A 25 8.02 -19.00 -2.37
C ASP A 25 9.03 -18.18 -3.18
N ALA A 26 8.73 -17.92 -4.45
CA ALA A 26 9.53 -17.03 -5.29
C ALA A 26 9.46 -15.57 -4.82
N TYR A 27 8.32 -15.13 -4.28
CA TYR A 27 8.16 -13.77 -3.75
C TYR A 27 8.88 -13.59 -2.41
N PHE A 28 8.86 -14.60 -1.55
CA PHE A 28 9.53 -14.55 -0.24
C PHE A 28 11.06 -14.58 -0.36
N GLN A 29 11.61 -15.26 -1.37
CA GLN A 29 13.05 -15.23 -1.67
C GLN A 29 13.54 -13.86 -2.15
N ILE A 30 12.69 -13.07 -2.83
CA ILE A 30 13.02 -11.69 -3.23
C ILE A 30 13.11 -10.76 -2.00
N LEU A 31 12.27 -10.97 -0.99
CA LEU A 31 12.29 -10.19 0.27
C LEU A 31 13.40 -10.60 1.25
N LYS A 32 13.93 -11.82 1.13
CA LYS A 32 14.96 -12.39 2.03
C LYS A 32 16.40 -12.23 1.54
N SER A 33 16.68 -11.45 0.49
CA SER A 33 18.05 -11.19 0.07
C SER A 33 18.58 -9.88 0.65
N PRO A 34 19.23 -9.87 1.83
CA PRO A 34 20.08 -8.76 2.22
C PRO A 34 21.39 -8.89 1.41
N LYS A 35 21.43 -8.35 0.20
CA LYS A 35 22.73 -7.99 -0.38
C LYS A 35 23.30 -6.87 0.48
N LYS A 36 24.16 -7.25 1.44
CA LYS A 36 25.13 -6.35 2.07
C LYS A 36 25.88 -5.62 0.95
N PRO A 37 25.80 -4.29 0.82
CA PRO A 37 26.59 -3.58 -0.17
C PRO A 37 28.04 -3.65 0.28
N THR A 38 28.86 -4.41 -0.44
CA THR A 38 30.30 -4.21 -0.45
C THR A 38 30.54 -2.86 -1.11
N SER A 39 30.99 -1.91 -0.29
CA SER A 39 31.65 -0.68 -0.69
C SER A 39 32.64 -0.97 -1.83
N SER A 40 32.33 -0.53 -3.05
CA SER A 40 33.33 -0.03 -4.02
C SER A 40 32.75 0.43 -5.37
N ASP A 41 31.48 0.13 -5.72
CA ASP A 41 30.90 0.58 -7.00
C ASP A 41 29.61 1.39 -6.79
N ALA A 42 29.70 2.51 -6.06
CA ALA A 42 28.59 3.44 -5.96
C ALA A 42 28.40 4.19 -7.30
N PRO A 43 27.22 4.15 -7.93
CA PRO A 43 26.86 5.16 -8.93
C PRO A 43 27.03 6.54 -8.31
N SER A 44 27.51 7.50 -9.10
CA SER A 44 27.66 8.90 -8.69
C SER A 44 26.45 9.36 -7.89
N PRO A 45 26.64 10.14 -6.80
CA PRO A 45 25.54 10.54 -5.92
C PRO A 45 24.39 11.08 -6.76
N LEU A 46 23.24 10.43 -6.63
CA LEU A 46 22.00 10.87 -7.25
C LEU A 46 21.88 12.36 -6.97
N SER A 47 21.92 13.17 -8.03
CA SER A 47 21.98 14.64 -7.95
C SER A 47 21.08 15.13 -6.83
N ASN A 48 21.64 15.94 -5.92
CA ASN A 48 20.96 16.52 -4.76
C ASN A 48 19.65 17.26 -5.14
N ASN A 49 19.46 17.51 -6.44
CA ASN A 49 18.30 18.12 -7.08
C ASN A 49 17.09 17.18 -7.20
N CYS A 50 17.28 15.85 -7.26
CA CYS A 50 16.20 14.86 -7.27
C CYS A 50 15.68 14.57 -5.86
N VAL A 51 16.58 14.56 -4.87
CA VAL A 51 16.21 14.41 -3.46
C VAL A 51 15.45 15.67 -3.04
N SER A 52 16.04 16.87 -3.22
CA SER A 52 15.46 18.19 -2.86
C SER A 52 14.06 18.47 -3.44
N LYS A 53 13.75 18.02 -4.66
CA LYS A 53 12.40 18.15 -5.25
C LYS A 53 11.35 17.18 -4.68
N LEU A 54 11.76 16.23 -3.86
CA LEU A 54 10.97 15.09 -3.40
C LEU A 54 10.91 15.02 -1.86
N HIS A 55 11.39 16.05 -1.17
CA HIS A 55 11.59 16.08 0.28
C HIS A 55 10.32 15.85 1.14
N PRO A 56 9.11 16.31 0.78
CA PRO A 56 7.96 16.10 1.67
C PRO A 56 7.40 14.67 1.63
N GLN A 57 7.21 14.10 0.43
CA GLN A 57 6.54 12.81 0.27
C GLN A 57 7.40 11.59 0.63
N PHE A 58 8.73 11.65 0.44
CA PHE A 58 9.61 10.54 0.86
C PHE A 58 9.71 10.43 2.39
N ASP A 59 9.64 11.56 3.11
CA ASP A 59 9.55 11.57 4.57
C ASP A 59 8.20 11.06 5.07
N CYS A 60 7.14 11.20 4.28
CA CYS A 60 5.83 10.65 4.63
C CYS A 60 5.75 9.14 4.40
N ALA A 61 6.25 8.66 3.26
CA ALA A 61 6.21 7.23 2.97
C ALA A 61 7.05 6.40 3.97
N SER A 62 8.13 6.96 4.51
CA SER A 62 8.99 6.27 5.50
C SER A 62 8.34 6.10 6.88
N LYS A 63 7.35 6.92 7.24
CA LYS A 63 6.60 6.86 8.51
C LYS A 63 5.47 5.81 8.49
N LEU A 64 5.23 5.22 7.32
CA LEU A 64 4.16 4.28 7.09
C LEU A 64 4.63 2.85 7.34
N HIS A 65 3.93 2.12 8.22
CA HIS A 65 4.27 0.72 8.49
C HIS A 65 3.96 -0.17 7.26
N PRO A 66 4.74 -1.25 7.03
CA PRO A 66 4.74 -2.01 5.77
C PRO A 66 3.36 -2.50 5.27
N ASN A 67 2.40 -2.75 6.16
CA ASN A 67 1.04 -3.22 5.81
C ASN A 67 -0.02 -2.10 5.86
N CYS A 68 0.25 -1.01 6.57
CA CYS A 68 -0.73 0.06 6.76
C CYS A 68 -0.94 0.87 5.49
N GLY A 69 0.08 0.95 4.63
CA GLY A 69 -0.02 1.66 3.35
C GLY A 69 -1.08 1.04 2.45
N ILE A 70 -1.16 -0.29 2.43
CA ILE A 70 -2.13 -1.03 1.63
C ILE A 70 -3.55 -0.79 2.15
N GLU A 71 -3.78 -0.96 3.46
CA GLU A 71 -5.10 -0.75 4.08
C GLU A 71 -5.62 0.68 3.83
N ILE A 72 -4.79 1.68 4.11
CA ILE A 72 -5.14 3.10 3.95
C ILE A 72 -5.39 3.42 2.46
N TYR A 73 -4.55 2.93 1.56
CA TYR A 73 -4.72 3.12 0.12
C TYR A 73 -6.06 2.55 -0.38
N PHE A 74 -6.40 1.31 -0.02
CA PHE A 74 -7.67 0.72 -0.44
C PHE A 74 -8.88 1.42 0.17
N ALA A 75 -8.81 1.80 1.45
CA ALA A 75 -9.88 2.56 2.11
C ALA A 75 -10.11 3.92 1.43
N VAL A 76 -9.06 4.67 1.11
CA VAL A 76 -9.17 6.01 0.51
C VAL A 76 -9.54 5.96 -0.98
N PHE A 77 -8.86 5.14 -1.77
CA PHE A 77 -9.00 5.19 -3.23
C PHE A 77 -10.16 4.35 -3.75
N PHE A 78 -10.52 3.26 -3.06
CA PHE A 78 -11.55 2.33 -3.52
C PHE A 78 -12.77 2.24 -2.58
N GLY A 79 -12.65 2.70 -1.33
CA GLY A 79 -13.76 2.73 -0.37
C GLY A 79 -14.19 1.36 0.16
N ASN A 80 -13.46 0.29 -0.17
CA ASN A 80 -13.74 -1.09 0.29
C ASN A 80 -12.70 -1.63 1.29
N GLY A 81 -11.70 -0.82 1.66
CA GLY A 81 -10.68 -1.20 2.63
C GLY A 81 -11.17 -1.08 4.07
N THR A 82 -10.83 -2.06 4.90
CA THR A 82 -10.91 -1.95 6.37
C THR A 82 -9.53 -1.56 6.90
N ILE A 83 -9.47 -0.60 7.82
CA ILE A 83 -8.22 -0.19 8.46
C ILE A 83 -8.19 -0.79 9.86
N SER A 84 -7.14 -1.55 10.14
CA SER A 84 -6.91 -2.15 11.45
C SER A 84 -6.60 -1.08 12.50
N THR A 85 -6.84 -1.38 13.79
CA THR A 85 -6.52 -0.47 14.90
C THR A 85 -5.05 -0.07 14.91
N ASN A 86 -4.14 -1.01 14.61
CA ASN A 86 -2.71 -0.73 14.49
C ASN A 86 -2.41 0.27 13.36
N CYS A 87 -3.10 0.14 12.22
CA CYS A 87 -2.91 1.07 11.12
C CYS A 87 -3.59 2.42 11.31
N CYS A 88 -4.66 2.48 12.11
CA CYS A 88 -5.17 3.75 12.60
C CYS A 88 -4.17 4.45 13.53
N HIS A 89 -3.53 3.71 14.45
CA HIS A 89 -2.47 4.28 15.28
C HIS A 89 -1.29 4.78 14.44
N ASN A 90 -0.83 3.99 13.47
CA ASN A 90 0.24 4.42 12.57
C ASN A 90 -0.14 5.67 11.76
N LEU A 91 -1.38 5.72 11.25
CA LEU A 91 -1.89 6.88 10.52
C LEU A 91 -1.91 8.15 11.37
N VAL A 92 -2.42 8.08 12.60
CA VAL A 92 -2.66 9.26 13.44
C VAL A 92 -1.40 9.69 14.19
N SER A 93 -0.70 8.74 14.81
CA SER A 93 0.43 9.03 15.71
C SER A 93 1.76 9.18 14.98
N ASP A 94 2.05 8.27 14.04
CA ASP A 94 3.40 8.17 13.46
C ASP A 94 3.51 8.92 12.13
N LEU A 95 2.52 8.74 11.25
CA LEU A 95 2.47 9.36 9.92
C LEU A 95 1.98 10.81 10.00
N GLY A 96 0.83 11.02 10.64
CA GLY A 96 0.21 12.32 10.86
C GLY A 96 -0.57 12.88 9.65
N ARG A 97 -1.40 13.88 9.95
CA ARG A 97 -2.39 14.44 9.01
C ARG A 97 -1.78 15.01 7.74
N SER A 98 -0.71 15.79 7.90
CA SER A 98 -0.02 16.43 6.78
C SER A 98 0.49 15.42 5.76
N CYS A 99 1.04 14.30 6.23
CA CYS A 99 1.53 13.25 5.37
C CYS A 99 0.42 12.49 4.66
N HIS A 100 -0.65 12.16 5.37
CA HIS A 100 -1.85 11.55 4.77
C HIS A 100 -2.43 12.40 3.62
N ASP A 101 -2.53 13.71 3.85
CA ASP A 101 -3.04 14.67 2.86
C ASP A 101 -2.09 14.79 1.66
N SER A 102 -0.79 14.92 1.92
CA SER A 102 0.25 15.07 0.88
C SER A 102 0.34 13.84 -0.01
N MET A 103 0.33 12.63 0.56
CA MET A 103 0.39 11.38 -0.21
C MET A 103 -0.86 11.17 -1.06
N THR A 104 -2.05 11.47 -0.52
CA THR A 104 -3.30 11.37 -1.29
C THR A 104 -3.28 12.34 -2.47
N THR A 105 -2.87 13.59 -2.23
CA THR A 105 -2.75 14.62 -3.27
C THR A 105 -1.73 14.23 -4.34
N TYR A 106 -0.58 13.70 -3.93
CA TYR A 106 0.45 13.21 -4.85
C TYR A 106 -0.09 12.10 -5.76
N ALA A 107 -0.79 11.11 -5.20
CA ALA A 107 -1.39 10.03 -5.96
C ALA A 107 -2.48 10.53 -6.94
N LEU A 108 -3.33 11.48 -6.52
CA LEU A 108 -4.32 12.12 -7.41
C LEU A 108 -3.69 12.88 -8.58
N ASN A 109 -2.54 13.53 -8.34
CA ASN A 109 -1.83 14.27 -9.38
C ASN A 109 -1.00 13.37 -10.30
N THR A 110 -0.53 12.23 -9.79
CA THR A 110 0.32 11.30 -10.53
C THR A 110 -0.50 10.31 -11.36
N PHE A 111 -1.63 9.84 -10.84
CA PHE A 111 -2.43 8.79 -11.49
C PHE A 111 -3.73 9.35 -12.05
N SER A 112 -3.74 9.64 -13.35
CA SER A 112 -4.90 10.19 -14.07
C SER A 112 -6.17 9.35 -13.95
N LYS A 113 -6.06 8.04 -13.72
CA LYS A 113 -7.20 7.13 -13.50
C LYS A 113 -8.08 7.53 -12.30
N PHE A 114 -7.55 8.29 -11.35
CA PHE A 114 -8.29 8.72 -10.16
C PHE A 114 -8.95 10.09 -10.32
N LYS A 115 -8.61 10.86 -11.37
CA LYS A 115 -9.21 12.17 -11.65
C LYS A 115 -10.75 12.15 -11.72
N PRO A 116 -11.40 11.14 -12.34
CA PRO A 116 -12.86 11.08 -12.38
C PRO A 116 -13.53 10.90 -11.01
N GLN A 117 -12.79 10.45 -9.99
CA GLN A 117 -13.29 10.16 -8.64
C GLN A 117 -12.61 11.04 -7.58
N GLU A 118 -12.00 12.15 -7.99
CA GLU A 118 -11.19 12.99 -7.10
C GLU A 118 -11.98 13.48 -5.89
N THR A 119 -13.22 13.95 -6.10
CA THR A 119 -14.11 14.41 -5.04
C THR A 119 -14.40 13.32 -4.01
N GLU A 120 -14.75 12.10 -4.47
CA GLU A 120 -15.04 10.99 -3.57
C GLU A 120 -13.80 10.50 -2.83
N ILE A 121 -12.63 10.49 -3.49
CA ILE A 121 -11.35 10.13 -2.87
C ILE A 121 -10.98 11.12 -1.77
N LEU A 122 -11.11 12.43 -2.03
CA LEU A 122 -10.84 13.47 -1.03
C LEU A 122 -11.79 13.37 0.16
N LYS A 123 -13.07 13.08 -0.09
CA LYS A 123 -14.04 12.82 0.99
C LYS A 123 -13.63 11.61 1.83
N ARG A 124 -13.32 10.47 1.20
CA ARG A 124 -12.90 9.24 1.91
C ARG A 124 -11.60 9.44 2.68
N LYS A 125 -10.66 10.21 2.14
CA LYS A 125 -9.42 10.61 2.84
C LYS A 125 -9.72 11.25 4.19
N ASP A 126 -10.67 12.20 4.23
CA ASP A 126 -11.08 12.87 5.47
C ASP A 126 -11.85 11.95 6.41
N GLU A 127 -12.75 11.11 5.88
CA GLU A 127 -13.48 10.12 6.67
C GLU A 127 -12.54 9.10 7.34
N VAL A 128 -11.53 8.60 6.62
CA VAL A 128 -10.50 7.72 7.15
C VAL A 128 -9.75 8.38 8.31
N TRP A 129 -9.35 9.65 8.17
CA TRP A 129 -8.69 10.39 9.24
C TRP A 129 -9.59 10.50 10.48
N VAL A 130 -10.83 10.95 10.29
CA VAL A 130 -11.79 11.12 11.39
C VAL A 130 -12.09 9.79 12.09
N ASN A 131 -12.23 8.70 11.34
CA ASN A 131 -12.51 7.39 11.91
C ASN A 131 -11.34 6.83 12.73
N CYS A 132 -10.10 7.06 12.30
CA CYS A 132 -8.91 6.64 13.03
C CYS A 132 -8.54 7.56 14.20
N SER A 133 -9.08 8.78 14.25
CA SER A 133 -8.81 9.76 15.31
C SER A 133 -9.80 9.68 16.49
N LYS A 134 -10.62 8.63 16.54
CA LYS A 134 -11.62 8.40 17.58
C LYS A 134 -11.04 7.64 18.77
#